data_AF-A0A6H1TXF8-F1
#
_entry.id   AF-A0A6H1TXF8-F1
#
_cell.length_a   1.000
_cell.length_b   1.000
_cell.length_c   1.000
_cell.angle_alpha   90.00
_cell.angle_beta   90.00
_cell.angle_gamma   90.00
#
_symmetry.space_group_name_H-M   'P 1'
#
loop_
_entity.id
_entity.type
_entity.pdbx_description
1 polymer ?
#
loop_
_entity_poly.entity_id
_entity_poly.type
_entity_poly.pdbx_seq_one_letter_code
_entity_poly.pdbx_strand_id
1 'polypeptide(L)'
;MSVLEFQRFFECCVGSWSSERTYHFLQRSQVERSHTQFRVEPISSVQKNKVLQDNQRPPHPQVDRLQGYHLQFDTVSETGEQVSQQLNLLFVPTKEERGAIEGDYLRDRAYEEAKPMVAHFRFNF
;
A
#
# COMPACT_ATOMS: atom_id res chain seq x y z
N MET A 1 -22.35 7.31 0.25
CA MET A 1 -21.95 6.43 -0.88
C MET A 1 -20.43 6.31 -0.90
N SER A 2 -19.70 7.41 -0.72
CA SER A 2 -18.30 7.56 -0.27
C SER A 2 -17.56 6.35 0.35
N VAL A 3 -17.90 5.95 1.58
CA VAL A 3 -17.15 4.93 2.34
C VAL A 3 -17.26 3.54 1.73
N LEU A 4 -18.39 3.22 1.10
CA LEU A 4 -18.60 1.92 0.46
C LEU A 4 -17.79 1.82 -0.84
N GLU A 5 -17.69 2.91 -1.60
CA GLU A 5 -16.86 2.97 -2.81
C GLU A 5 -15.37 2.85 -2.47
N PHE A 6 -14.95 3.50 -1.38
CA PHE A 6 -13.61 3.33 -0.84
C PHE A 6 -13.35 1.87 -0.44
N GLN A 7 -14.22 1.26 0.38
CA GLN A 7 -14.08 -0.15 0.74
C GLN A 7 -14.05 -1.08 -0.49
N ARG A 8 -14.94 -0.84 -1.46
CA ARG A 8 -15.02 -1.65 -2.67
C ARG A 8 -13.77 -1.55 -3.53
N PHE A 9 -13.18 -0.35 -3.64
CA PHE A 9 -11.87 -0.20 -4.29
C PHE A 9 -10.86 -1.15 -3.64
N PHE A 10 -10.85 -1.23 -2.31
CA PHE A 10 -9.91 -2.09 -1.63
C PHE A 10 -10.15 -3.57 -1.87
N GLU A 11 -11.42 -3.99 -1.81
CA GLU A 11 -11.85 -5.37 -2.10
C GLU A 11 -11.47 -5.78 -3.53
N CYS A 12 -11.61 -4.88 -4.50
CA CYS A 12 -11.28 -5.16 -5.90
C CYS A 12 -9.79 -5.40 -6.16
N CYS A 13 -8.88 -4.90 -5.31
CA CYS A 13 -7.45 -5.15 -5.50
C CYS A 13 -6.99 -6.47 -4.85
N VAL A 14 -7.81 -7.16 -4.06
CA VAL A 14 -7.43 -8.44 -3.44
C VAL A 14 -7.29 -9.52 -4.50
N GLY A 15 -6.17 -10.23 -4.50
CA GLY A 15 -5.90 -11.30 -5.46
C GLY A 15 -4.43 -11.38 -5.88
N SER A 16 -4.18 -12.19 -6.89
CA SER A 16 -2.88 -12.30 -7.54
C SER A 16 -2.85 -11.42 -8.78
N TRP A 17 -1.80 -10.62 -8.92
CA TRP A 17 -1.61 -9.73 -10.06
C TRP A 17 -0.26 -9.96 -10.71
N SER A 18 -0.24 -9.86 -12.02
CA SER A 18 0.99 -9.82 -12.81
C SER A 18 1.08 -8.45 -13.45
N SER A 19 2.22 -7.78 -13.28
CA SER A 19 2.44 -6.42 -13.73
C SER A 19 3.74 -6.28 -14.50
N GLU A 20 3.70 -5.49 -15.56
CA GLU A 20 4.87 -5.00 -16.28
C GLU A 20 5.04 -3.52 -15.96
N ARG A 21 6.21 -3.15 -15.43
CA ARG A 21 6.53 -1.75 -15.12
C ARG A 21 7.70 -1.29 -15.97
N THR A 22 7.55 -0.13 -16.59
CA THR A 22 8.62 0.53 -17.35
C THR A 22 9.02 1.83 -16.64
N TYR A 23 10.30 1.95 -16.32
CA TYR A 23 10.90 3.14 -15.75
C TYR A 23 11.62 3.93 -16.83
N HIS A 24 11.40 5.25 -16.86
CA HIS A 24 12.08 6.17 -17.76
C HIS A 24 12.99 7.09 -16.93
N PHE A 25 14.30 6.83 -16.95
CA PHE A 25 15.31 7.63 -16.25
C PHE A 25 15.73 8.82 -17.13
N LEU A 26 14.98 9.92 -17.02
CA LEU A 26 15.13 11.11 -17.87
C LEU A 26 16.56 11.68 -17.88
N GLN A 27 17.22 11.73 -16.72
CA GLN A 27 18.58 12.29 -16.60
C GLN A 27 19.65 11.41 -17.25
N ARG A 28 19.39 10.10 -17.39
CA ARG A 28 20.34 9.13 -17.93
C ARG A 28 19.98 8.66 -19.34
N SER A 29 18.85 9.12 -19.87
CA SER A 29 18.26 8.61 -21.13
C SER A 29 18.17 7.08 -21.17
N GLN A 30 17.82 6.49 -20.02
CA GLN A 30 17.72 5.05 -19.85
C GLN A 30 16.26 4.64 -19.65
N VAL A 31 15.92 3.47 -20.17
CA VAL A 31 14.64 2.81 -19.94
C VAL A 31 14.94 1.47 -19.31
N GLU A 32 14.24 1.13 -18.25
CA GLU A 32 14.34 -0.17 -17.58
C GLU A 32 12.95 -0.77 -17.44
N ARG A 33 12.81 -2.08 -17.67
CA ARG A 33 11.56 -2.81 -17.47
C ARG A 33 11.70 -3.80 -16.32
N SER A 34 10.59 -4.08 -15.66
CA SER A 34 10.51 -5.12 -14.64
C SER A 34 9.18 -5.84 -14.71
N HIS A 35 9.23 -7.15 -14.54
CA HIS A 35 8.07 -7.99 -14.32
C HIS A 35 7.87 -8.20 -12.82
N THR A 36 6.67 -7.95 -12.31
CA THR A 36 6.35 -8.16 -10.89
C THR A 36 5.12 -9.04 -10.73
N GLN A 37 5.25 -10.08 -9.92
CA GLN A 37 4.12 -10.85 -9.40
C GLN A 37 3.74 -10.28 -8.04
N PHE A 38 2.47 -9.96 -7.85
CA PHE A 38 1.92 -9.48 -6.58
C PHE A 38 0.93 -10.49 -6.02
N ARG A 39 0.95 -10.64 -4.70
CA ARG A 39 -0.13 -11.24 -3.93
C ARG A 39 -0.65 -10.19 -2.95
N VAL A 40 -1.91 -9.83 -3.12
CA VAL A 40 -2.61 -8.83 -2.31
C VAL A 40 -3.64 -9.55 -1.47
N GLU A 41 -3.46 -9.51 -0.15
CA GLU A 41 -4.34 -10.16 0.81
C GLU A 41 -4.96 -9.14 1.77
N PRO A 42 -6.18 -9.37 2.29
CA PRO A 42 -6.75 -8.55 3.33
C PRO A 42 -5.85 -8.53 4.56
N ILE A 43 -5.62 -7.35 5.13
CA ILE A 43 -4.85 -7.22 6.37
C ILE A 43 -5.71 -7.56 7.59
N SER A 44 -5.22 -8.45 8.45
CA SER A 44 -5.91 -8.83 9.71
C SER A 44 -5.86 -7.71 10.75
N SER A 45 -6.81 -7.67 11.68
CA SER A 45 -6.85 -6.68 12.76
C SER A 45 -5.58 -6.68 13.63
N VAL A 46 -4.95 -7.84 13.80
CA VAL A 46 -3.66 -7.97 14.50
C VAL A 46 -2.56 -7.22 13.74
N GLN A 47 -2.48 -7.42 12.42
CA GLN A 47 -1.52 -6.69 11.58
C GLN A 47 -1.84 -5.19 11.53
N LYS A 48 -3.11 -4.79 11.45
CA LYS A 48 -3.50 -3.36 11.50
C LYS A 48 -3.01 -2.68 12.78
N ASN A 49 -3.23 -3.32 13.94
CA ASN A 49 -2.74 -2.80 15.22
C ASN A 49 -1.22 -2.71 15.27
N LYS A 50 -0.51 -3.70 14.70
CA LYS A 50 0.94 -3.66 14.60
C LYS A 50 1.42 -2.49 13.72
N VAL A 51 0.81 -2.27 12.56
CA VAL A 51 1.14 -1.14 11.67
C VAL A 51 0.95 0.19 12.41
N LEU A 52 -0.17 0.36 13.14
CA LEU A 52 -0.42 1.56 13.96
C LEU A 52 0.67 1.75 15.02
N GLN A 53 1.00 0.70 15.77
CA GLN A 53 2.01 0.73 16.82
C GLN A 53 3.40 1.08 16.28
N ASP A 54 3.83 0.41 15.20
CA ASP A 54 5.14 0.61 14.60
C ASP A 54 5.28 2.03 14.01
N ASN A 55 4.16 2.64 13.60
CA ASN A 55 4.07 4.03 13.14
C ASN A 55 3.72 5.04 14.26
N GLN A 56 3.81 4.63 15.53
CA GLN A 56 3.56 5.49 16.71
C GLN A 56 2.17 6.16 16.71
N ARG A 57 1.18 5.48 16.14
CA ARG A 57 -0.22 5.94 16.15
C ARG A 57 -0.97 5.38 17.36
N PRO A 58 -1.91 6.13 17.93
CA PRO A 58 -2.77 5.61 18.98
C PRO A 58 -3.63 4.45 18.44
N PRO A 59 -4.06 3.52 19.32
CA PRO A 59 -5.04 2.51 18.95
C PRO A 59 -6.29 3.14 18.32
N HIS A 60 -6.77 2.58 17.22
CA HIS A 60 -7.95 3.09 16.53
C HIS A 60 -9.22 2.37 17.02
N PRO A 61 -10.27 3.08 17.49
CA PRO A 61 -11.46 2.45 18.05
C PRO A 61 -12.25 1.61 17.03
N GLN A 62 -12.04 1.85 15.74
CA GLN A 62 -12.66 1.09 14.65
C GLN A 62 -11.58 0.45 13.75
N VAL A 63 -10.54 -0.14 14.36
CA VAL A 63 -9.42 -0.74 13.62
C VAL A 63 -9.88 -1.74 12.54
N ASP A 64 -10.95 -2.49 12.81
CA ASP A 64 -11.48 -3.47 11.86
C ASP A 64 -12.01 -2.83 10.56
N ARG A 65 -12.46 -1.56 10.63
CA ARG A 65 -12.98 -0.82 9.47
C ARG A 65 -11.91 -0.14 8.63
N LEU A 66 -10.68 -0.03 9.14
CA LEU A 66 -9.57 0.55 8.40
C LEU A 66 -9.21 -0.32 7.20
N GLN A 67 -8.93 0.31 6.07
CA GLN A 67 -8.61 -0.39 4.82
C GLN A 67 -7.10 -0.58 4.70
N GLY A 68 -6.66 -1.65 4.05
CA GLY A 68 -5.24 -1.98 3.93
C GLY A 68 -4.99 -3.38 3.42
N TYR A 69 -3.72 -3.74 3.27
CA TYR A 69 -3.29 -5.00 2.68
C TYR A 69 -2.11 -5.61 3.40
N HIS A 70 -2.06 -6.94 3.38
CA HIS A 70 -0.80 -7.65 3.35
C HIS A 70 -0.38 -7.79 1.88
N LEU A 71 0.73 -7.17 1.51
CA LEU A 71 1.25 -7.15 0.15
C LEU A 71 2.53 -7.96 0.09
N GLN A 72 2.57 -8.95 -0.78
CA GLN A 72 3.79 -9.67 -1.14
C GLN A 72 4.07 -9.43 -2.63
N PHE A 73 5.34 -9.30 -2.99
CA PHE A 73 5.72 -9.16 -4.38
C PHE A 73 7.09 -9.75 -4.69
N ASP A 74 7.22 -10.25 -5.92
CA ASP A 74 8.44 -10.76 -6.50
C ASP A 74 8.68 -10.04 -7.83
N THR A 75 9.77 -9.28 -7.91
CA THR A 75 10.13 -8.47 -9.07
C THR A 75 11.39 -9.03 -9.71
N VAL A 76 11.37 -9.14 -11.04
CA VAL A 76 12.55 -9.41 -11.87
C VAL A 76 12.73 -8.25 -12.84
N SER A 77 13.86 -7.55 -12.76
CA SER A 77 14.21 -6.49 -13.71
C SER A 77 14.73 -7.07 -15.04
N GLU A 78 14.76 -6.27 -16.09
CA GLU A 78 15.33 -6.65 -17.38
C GLU A 78 16.84 -6.92 -17.31
N THR A 79 17.53 -6.42 -16.28
CA THR A 79 18.94 -6.70 -16.01
C THR A 79 19.16 -8.00 -15.24
N GLY A 80 18.06 -8.68 -14.86
CA GLY A 80 18.08 -9.94 -14.11
C GLY A 80 18.13 -9.79 -12.60
N GLU A 81 18.03 -8.55 -12.08
CA GLU A 81 17.94 -8.30 -10.64
C GLU A 81 16.61 -8.81 -10.10
N GLN A 82 16.66 -9.49 -8.95
CA GLN A 82 15.47 -10.06 -8.31
C GLN A 82 15.28 -9.48 -6.92
N VAL A 83 14.08 -8.97 -6.67
CA VAL A 83 13.69 -8.42 -5.36
C VAL A 83 12.36 -9.03 -4.95
N SER A 84 12.36 -9.66 -3.77
CA SER A 84 11.18 -10.23 -3.14
C SER A 84 10.93 -9.55 -1.81
N GLN A 85 9.70 -9.14 -1.55
CA GLN A 85 9.36 -8.47 -0.30
C GLN A 85 7.91 -8.70 0.10
N GLN A 86 7.66 -8.57 1.39
CA GLN A 86 6.32 -8.45 1.95
C GLN A 86 6.22 -7.27 2.91
N LEU A 87 5.06 -6.62 2.95
CA LEU A 87 4.78 -5.52 3.86
C LEU A 87 3.28 -5.42 4.15
N ASN A 88 2.95 -4.81 5.29
CA ASN A 88 1.59 -4.42 5.59
C ASN A 88 1.39 -2.93 5.29
N LEU A 89 0.24 -2.62 4.70
CA LEU A 89 -0.21 -1.28 4.34
C LEU A 89 -1.51 -0.99 5.07
N LEU A 90 -1.65 0.23 5.62
CA LEU A 90 -2.85 0.65 6.33
C LEU A 90 -3.23 2.08 5.97
N PHE A 91 -4.50 2.29 5.65
CA PHE A 91 -5.08 3.58 5.34
C PHE A 91 -5.97 4.00 6.50
N VAL A 92 -5.64 5.14 7.11
CA VAL A 92 -6.32 5.71 8.27
C VAL A 92 -7.00 7.01 7.86
N PRO A 93 -8.30 6.97 7.50
CA PRO A 93 -9.06 8.17 7.18
C PRO A 93 -9.06 9.14 8.37
N THR A 94 -8.76 10.40 8.11
CA THR A 94 -8.81 11.49 9.11
C THR A 94 -9.88 12.52 8.77
N LYS A 95 -10.32 12.56 7.51
CA LYS A 95 -11.27 13.54 7.01
C LYS A 95 -12.12 12.95 5.89
N GLU A 96 -13.41 13.27 5.91
CA GLU A 96 -14.35 12.97 4.82
C GLU A 96 -14.96 14.29 4.36
N GLU A 97 -14.84 14.58 3.06
CA GLU A 97 -15.41 15.75 2.40
C GLU A 97 -16.38 15.30 1.31
N ARG A 98 -17.17 16.24 0.76
CA ARG A 98 -17.99 15.94 -0.42
C ARG A 98 -17.10 15.49 -1.57
N GLY A 99 -17.21 14.22 -1.95
CA GLY A 99 -16.50 13.61 -3.08
C GLY A 99 -15.08 13.14 -2.78
N ALA A 100 -14.63 13.14 -1.52
CA ALA A 100 -13.34 12.57 -1.18
C ALA A 100 -13.21 12.08 0.27
N ILE A 101 -12.32 11.10 0.45
CA ILE A 101 -11.80 10.65 1.74
C ILE A 101 -10.29 10.93 1.75
N GLU A 102 -9.82 11.54 2.83
CA GLU A 102 -8.42 11.85 3.04
C GLU A 102 -7.92 11.22 4.34
N GLY A 103 -6.62 10.97 4.41
CA GLY A 103 -6.02 10.46 5.62
C GLY A 103 -4.56 10.11 5.49
N ASP A 104 -4.10 9.30 6.43
CA ASP A 104 -2.73 8.84 6.50
C ASP A 104 -2.61 7.43 5.91
N TYR A 105 -1.65 7.24 5.03
CA TYR A 105 -1.15 5.96 4.55
C TYR A 105 0.07 5.59 5.40
N LEU A 106 -0.04 4.45 6.09
CA LEU A 106 0.98 3.89 6.95
C LEU A 106 1.47 2.58 6.34
N ARG A 107 2.76 2.30 6.48
CA ARG A 107 3.32 1.00 6.10
C ARG A 107 4.29 0.49 7.14
N ASP A 108 4.46 -0.83 7.16
CA ASP A 108 5.58 -1.45 7.86
C ASP A 108 6.92 -0.99 7.25
N ARG A 109 8.02 -1.21 7.99
CA ARG A 109 9.37 -0.88 7.53
C ARG A 109 9.70 -1.69 6.27
N ALA A 110 10.03 -1.01 5.18
CA ALA A 110 10.56 -1.64 3.97
C ALA A 110 12.11 -1.72 4.02
N TYR A 111 12.71 -2.67 3.30
CA TYR A 111 14.16 -2.97 3.33
C TYR A 111 15.06 -1.74 3.08
N GLU A 112 14.64 -0.81 2.22
CA GLU A 112 15.43 0.38 1.88
C GLU A 112 15.30 1.53 2.90
N GLU A 113 14.34 1.47 3.81
CA GLU A 113 13.97 2.62 4.63
C GLU A 113 14.02 2.28 6.11
N ALA A 114 15.00 2.85 6.80
CA ALA A 114 15.23 2.65 8.24
C ALA A 114 14.10 3.18 9.14
N LYS A 115 12.99 3.68 8.58
CA LYS A 115 11.89 4.30 9.33
C LYS A 115 10.52 3.95 8.74
N PRO A 116 9.48 3.79 9.58
CA PRO A 116 8.10 3.74 9.12
C PRO A 116 7.77 4.98 8.27
N MET A 117 7.01 4.80 7.20
CA MET A 117 6.57 5.92 6.37
C MET A 117 5.12 6.26 6.66
N VAL A 118 4.92 7.56 6.86
CA VAL A 118 3.61 8.19 6.88
C VAL A 118 3.54 9.05 5.62
N ALA A 119 2.61 8.75 4.73
CA ALA A 119 2.26 9.63 3.64
C ALA A 119 0.79 10.04 3.75
N HIS A 120 0.40 11.09 3.06
CA HIS A 120 -0.99 11.48 2.92
C HIS A 120 -1.63 10.75 1.74
N PHE A 121 -2.86 10.28 1.89
CA PHE A 121 -3.67 9.79 0.78
C PHE A 121 -4.93 10.62 0.61
N ARG A 122 -5.42 10.69 -0.63
CA ARG A 122 -6.75 11.18 -0.99
C ARG A 122 -7.38 10.20 -1.98
N PHE A 123 -8.60 9.77 -1.69
CA PHE A 123 -9.43 8.97 -2.58
C PHE A 123 -10.63 9.80 -3.00
N ASN A 124 -10.80 10.01 -4.31
CA ASN A 124 -11.93 10.75 -4.88
C ASN A 124 -12.96 9.77 -5.42
N PHE A 125 -14.24 10.03 -5.19
CA PHE A 125 -15.39 9.26 -5.68
C PHE A 125 -16.49 10.18 -6.18
#